data_AF-A0A2P6QGP0-F1
#
_entry.id   AF-A0A2P6QGP0-F1
#
_cell.length_a   1.000
_cell.length_b   1.000
_cell.length_c   1.000
_cell.angle_alpha   90.00
_cell.angle_beta   90.00
_cell.angle_gamma   90.00
#
_symmetry.space_group_name_H-M   'P 1'
#
loop_
_entity.id
_entity.type
_entity.pdbx_description
1 polymer ?
#
loop_
_entity_poly.entity_id
_entity_poly.type
_entity_poly.pdbx_seq_one_letter_code
_entity_poly.pdbx_strand_id
1 'polypeptide(L)'
;MVIKGIMDGCQQSDYALLGGETTEMPGFYAEGEYDLSGFVVGIVKKESVIDGKNILAGDVLIGLPSSGVHSNGFLLFLAHSGLSLKDQLLGNSVTLGEALMAPTVIYVKQQGKCEGYHITGGGLTDNIPRVFPKGRGAVIYKEDSWEVPTVFKWIQEVTRISLVLLAGVSN
;
A
#
# COMPACT_ATOMS: atom_id res chain seq x y z
N MET A 1 -22.22 0.10 1.00
CA MET A 1 -20.94 -0.66 0.98
C MET A 1 -19.74 0.29 0.98
N VAL A 2 -19.67 1.23 0.03
CA VAL A 2 -18.59 2.25 -0.06
C VAL A 2 -18.56 3.21 1.14
N ILE A 3 -19.66 3.91 1.43
CA ILE A 3 -19.72 4.87 2.55
C ILE A 3 -19.34 4.22 3.88
N LYS A 4 -19.78 2.99 4.13
CA LYS A 4 -19.40 2.23 5.32
C LYS A 4 -17.88 2.02 5.40
N GLY A 5 -17.24 1.61 4.31
CA GLY A 5 -15.78 1.44 4.27
C GLY A 5 -15.02 2.74 4.51
N ILE A 6 -15.53 3.88 3.99
CA ILE A 6 -14.96 5.21 4.27
C ILE A 6 -15.07 5.53 5.76
N MET A 7 -16.26 5.32 6.35
CA MET A 7 -16.48 5.55 7.78
C MET A 7 -15.60 4.65 8.66
N ASP A 8 -15.45 3.37 8.32
CA ASP A 8 -14.59 2.43 9.02
C ASP A 8 -13.11 2.89 8.96
N GLY A 9 -12.67 3.43 7.82
CA GLY A 9 -11.34 4.01 7.65
C GLY A 9 -11.12 5.31 8.46
N CYS A 10 -12.12 6.19 8.48
CA CYS A 10 -12.13 7.38 9.33
C CYS A 10 -12.00 7.01 10.82
N GLN A 11 -12.76 6.01 11.27
CA GLN A 11 -12.72 5.53 12.65
C GLN A 11 -11.35 4.91 13.02
N GLN A 12 -10.74 4.14 12.11
CA GLN A 12 -9.40 3.61 12.31
C GLN A 12 -8.36 4.73 12.45
N SER A 13 -8.50 5.80 11.66
CA SER A 13 -7.62 6.98 11.65
C SER A 13 -7.87 7.98 12.76
N ASP A 14 -8.96 7.85 13.52
CA ASP A 14 -9.45 8.88 14.47
C ASP A 14 -9.74 10.22 13.78
N TYR A 15 -10.25 10.17 12.54
CA TYR A 15 -10.64 11.33 11.75
C TYR A 15 -12.16 11.44 11.62
N ALA A 16 -12.64 12.67 11.50
CA ALA A 16 -14.04 12.96 11.20
C ALA A 16 -14.26 13.01 9.68
N LEU A 17 -15.32 12.35 9.20
CA LEU A 17 -15.81 12.53 7.83
C LEU A 17 -16.65 13.81 7.78
N LEU A 18 -16.10 14.87 7.20
CA LEU A 18 -16.77 16.19 7.15
C LEU A 18 -17.86 16.28 6.07
N GLY A 19 -17.76 15.46 5.03
CA GLY A 19 -18.70 15.45 3.92
C GLY A 19 -18.15 14.65 2.74
N GLY A 20 -18.96 14.59 1.69
CA GLY A 20 -18.62 13.97 0.42
C GLY A 20 -19.69 14.29 -0.62
N GLU A 21 -19.35 14.11 -1.87
CA GLU A 21 -20.26 14.29 -3.00
C GLU A 21 -20.35 12.99 -3.80
N THR A 22 -21.49 12.73 -4.41
CA THR A 22 -21.67 11.61 -5.34
C THR A 22 -22.17 12.17 -6.65
N THR A 23 -21.45 11.85 -7.72
CA THR A 23 -21.76 12.34 -9.07
C THR A 23 -21.98 11.16 -9.98
N GLU A 24 -23.11 11.16 -10.68
CA GLU A 24 -23.38 10.18 -11.73
C GLU A 24 -22.96 10.78 -13.08
N MET A 25 -22.04 10.10 -13.77
CA MET A 25 -21.55 10.53 -15.09
C MET A 25 -21.92 9.49 -16.16
N PRO A 26 -23.21 9.39 -16.56
CA PRO A 26 -23.64 8.43 -17.56
C PRO A 26 -22.93 8.69 -18.90
N GLY A 27 -22.34 7.64 -19.46
CA GLY A 27 -21.56 7.71 -20.70
C GLY A 27 -20.07 8.04 -20.51
N PHE A 28 -19.62 8.38 -19.30
CA PHE A 28 -18.19 8.51 -18.99
C PHE A 28 -17.62 7.20 -18.43
N TYR A 29 -18.28 6.62 -17.43
CA TYR A 29 -17.93 5.30 -16.88
C TYR A 29 -18.72 4.19 -17.56
N ALA A 30 -18.09 3.02 -17.73
CA ALA A 30 -18.78 1.84 -18.21
C ALA A 30 -19.79 1.34 -17.17
N GLU A 31 -20.74 0.49 -17.60
CA GLU A 31 -21.75 -0.07 -16.70
C GLU A 31 -21.09 -0.87 -15.58
N GLY A 32 -21.38 -0.49 -14.33
CA GLY A 32 -20.81 -1.11 -13.13
C GLY A 32 -19.44 -0.57 -12.70
N GLU A 33 -18.84 0.35 -13.45
CA GLU A 33 -17.60 1.04 -13.06
C GLU A 33 -17.90 2.34 -12.29
N TYR A 34 -17.05 2.64 -11.32
CA TYR A 34 -17.09 3.89 -10.57
C TYR A 34 -15.69 4.29 -10.14
N ASP A 35 -15.49 5.59 -9.91
CA ASP A 35 -14.28 6.12 -9.29
C ASP A 35 -14.56 6.54 -7.84
N LEU A 36 -13.55 6.40 -7.00
CA LEU A 36 -13.58 6.84 -5.61
C LEU A 36 -12.34 7.66 -5.31
N SER A 37 -12.56 8.95 -5.12
CA SER A 37 -11.53 9.90 -4.70
C SER A 37 -11.84 10.44 -3.31
N GLY A 38 -10.79 10.69 -2.53
CA GLY A 38 -10.89 11.20 -1.16
C GLY A 38 -9.90 12.32 -0.91
N PHE A 39 -10.25 13.21 0.03
CA PHE A 39 -9.39 14.32 0.47
C PHE A 39 -9.23 14.27 1.98
N VAL A 40 -8.00 14.46 2.46
CA VAL A 40 -7.67 14.51 3.89
C VAL A 40 -6.88 15.78 4.20
N VAL A 41 -7.20 16.41 5.32
CA VAL A 41 -6.45 17.55 5.86
C VAL A 41 -5.98 17.22 7.27
N GLY A 42 -4.74 17.57 7.58
CA GLY A 42 -4.13 17.38 8.89
C GLY A 42 -3.30 18.59 9.29
N ILE A 43 -3.02 18.72 10.59
CA ILE A 43 -2.21 19.81 11.14
C ILE A 43 -1.03 19.19 11.88
N VAL A 44 0.17 19.72 11.62
CA VAL A 44 1.41 19.32 12.28
C VAL A 44 2.16 20.56 12.76
N LYS A 45 2.83 20.46 13.90
CA LYS A 45 3.74 21.50 14.36
C LYS A 45 4.93 21.57 13.43
N LYS A 46 5.43 22.77 13.12
CA LYS A 46 6.52 22.98 12.15
C LYS A 46 7.78 22.19 12.50
N GLU A 47 8.09 22.11 13.79
CA GLU A 47 9.21 21.41 14.40
C GLU A 47 9.01 19.88 14.50
N SER A 48 7.80 19.40 14.25
CA SER A 48 7.45 17.96 14.21
C SER A 48 7.27 17.44 12.79
N VAL A 49 7.53 18.28 11.77
CA VAL A 49 7.51 17.85 10.36
C VAL A 49 8.62 16.84 10.13
N ILE A 50 8.24 15.69 9.59
CA ILE A 50 9.12 14.63 9.12
C ILE A 50 9.43 14.91 7.65
N ASP A 51 10.70 15.16 7.32
CA ASP A 51 11.14 15.48 5.96
C ASP A 51 12.46 14.79 5.56
N GLY A 52 12.93 13.84 6.38
CA GLY A 52 14.11 13.02 6.10
C GLY A 52 15.45 13.72 6.28
N LYS A 53 15.49 15.02 6.59
CA LYS A 53 16.75 15.75 6.79
C LYS A 53 17.59 15.21 7.94
N ASN A 54 16.93 14.60 8.94
CA ASN A 54 17.59 14.04 10.11
C ASN A 54 18.08 12.60 9.91
N ILE A 55 17.88 11.99 8.74
CA ILE A 55 18.39 10.64 8.46
C ILE A 55 19.91 10.66 8.40
N LEU A 56 20.53 9.83 9.25
CA LEU A 56 21.97 9.67 9.39
C LEU A 56 22.41 8.25 8.98
N ALA A 57 23.70 8.12 8.65
CA ALA A 57 24.29 6.81 8.44
C ALA A 57 24.29 6.03 9.76
N GLY A 58 23.83 4.78 9.71
CA GLY A 58 23.66 3.93 10.90
C GLY A 58 22.23 3.91 11.45
N ASP A 59 21.33 4.76 10.94
CA ASP A 59 19.91 4.65 11.25
C ASP A 59 19.33 3.31 10.77
N VAL A 60 18.33 2.82 11.49
CA VAL A 60 17.68 1.53 11.22
C VAL A 60 16.39 1.75 10.47
N LEU A 61 16.21 1.00 9.38
CA LEU A 61 14.94 0.95 8.66
C LEU A 61 14.01 -0.07 9.33
N ILE A 62 12.82 0.36 9.73
CA ILE A 62 11.79 -0.50 10.32
C ILE A 62 10.62 -0.56 9.36
N GLY A 63 10.28 -1.77 8.89
CA GLY A 63 9.09 -2.01 8.07
C GLY A 63 7.87 -2.29 8.95
N LEU A 64 6.74 -1.70 8.61
CA LEU A 64 5.45 -2.09 9.17
C LEU A 64 4.75 -3.05 8.21
N PRO A 65 4.17 -4.16 8.69
CA PRO A 65 3.57 -5.16 7.82
C PRO A 65 2.38 -4.60 7.04
N SER A 66 2.28 -4.97 5.78
CA SER A 66 1.12 -4.70 4.93
C SER A 66 0.06 -5.81 5.09
N SER A 67 -1.15 -5.54 4.58
CA SER A 67 -2.23 -6.54 4.49
C SER A 67 -2.19 -7.33 3.18
N GLY A 68 -1.19 -7.09 2.31
CA GLY A 68 -1.13 -7.60 0.94
C GLY A 68 -0.74 -6.48 -0.03
N VAL A 69 -1.37 -6.46 -1.20
CA VAL A 69 -1.04 -5.54 -2.31
C VAL A 69 -1.41 -4.06 -2.04
N HIS A 70 -2.20 -3.80 -1.00
CA HIS A 70 -2.78 -2.48 -0.70
C HIS A 70 -3.54 -1.94 -1.91
N SER A 71 -3.31 -0.69 -2.32
CA SER A 71 -4.04 -0.01 -3.39
C SER A 71 -3.25 0.11 -4.70
N ASN A 72 -2.12 -0.60 -4.85
CA ASN A 72 -1.22 -0.45 -6.00
C ASN A 72 -0.87 -1.81 -6.65
N GLY A 73 -0.61 -1.82 -7.96
CA GLY A 73 -0.09 -3.00 -8.67
C GLY A 73 -1.14 -4.02 -9.16
N PHE A 74 -2.43 -3.82 -8.89
CA PHE A 74 -3.52 -4.75 -9.27
C PHE A 74 -3.49 -5.21 -10.72
N LEU A 75 -3.42 -4.25 -11.66
CA LEU A 75 -3.46 -4.53 -13.09
C LEU A 75 -2.25 -5.34 -13.55
N LEU A 76 -1.07 -5.09 -12.96
CA LEU A 76 0.12 -5.84 -13.29
C LEU A 76 -0.05 -7.32 -12.91
N PHE A 77 -0.60 -7.58 -11.73
CA PHE A 77 -0.81 -8.95 -11.23
C PHE A 77 -1.84 -9.69 -12.06
N LEU A 78 -2.95 -9.05 -12.45
CA LEU A 78 -3.96 -9.69 -13.29
C LEU A 78 -3.44 -9.93 -14.71
N ALA A 79 -2.70 -8.98 -15.29
CA ALA A 79 -2.22 -9.09 -16.67
C ALA A 79 -1.18 -10.20 -16.88
N HIS A 80 -0.32 -10.48 -15.87
CA HIS A 80 0.79 -11.42 -16.01
C HIS A 80 0.51 -12.81 -15.45
N SER A 81 -0.59 -12.98 -14.71
CA SER A 81 -0.88 -14.23 -14.04
C SER A 81 -1.68 -15.21 -14.88
N GLY A 82 -2.52 -14.71 -15.80
CA GLY A 82 -3.53 -15.55 -16.46
C GLY A 82 -4.56 -16.13 -15.48
N LEU A 83 -4.61 -15.62 -14.25
CA LEU A 83 -5.47 -16.09 -13.19
C LEU A 83 -6.79 -15.34 -13.17
N SER A 84 -7.83 -16.06 -12.81
CA SER A 84 -9.14 -15.51 -12.51
C SER A 84 -9.19 -15.02 -11.07
N LEU A 85 -9.99 -13.99 -10.80
CA LEU A 85 -10.28 -13.53 -9.43
C LEU A 85 -10.87 -14.62 -8.54
N LYS A 86 -11.39 -15.71 -9.13
CA LYS A 86 -11.97 -16.85 -8.41
C LYS A 86 -10.96 -17.94 -8.05
N ASP A 87 -9.73 -17.86 -8.56
CA ASP A 87 -8.71 -18.86 -8.27
C ASP A 87 -8.29 -18.78 -6.81
N GLN A 88 -8.14 -19.92 -6.17
CA GLN A 88 -7.75 -20.01 -4.76
C GLN A 88 -6.23 -19.85 -4.59
N LEU A 89 -5.83 -19.14 -3.54
CA LEU A 89 -4.45 -19.06 -3.12
C LEU A 89 -3.95 -20.44 -2.65
N LEU A 90 -2.70 -20.77 -2.97
CA LEU A 90 -2.09 -22.03 -2.55
C LEU A 90 -2.16 -22.22 -1.03
N GLY A 91 -2.79 -23.32 -0.60
CA GLY A 91 -2.94 -23.67 0.81
C GLY A 91 -3.96 -22.84 1.60
N ASN A 92 -4.81 -22.05 0.92
CA ASN A 92 -5.81 -21.20 1.57
C ASN A 92 -7.17 -21.29 0.84
N SER A 93 -8.27 -21.15 1.58
CA SER A 93 -9.61 -21.02 1.01
C SER A 93 -9.89 -19.63 0.43
N VAL A 94 -9.01 -18.66 0.67
CA VAL A 94 -9.09 -17.28 0.15
C VAL A 94 -8.77 -17.26 -1.34
N THR A 95 -9.64 -16.61 -2.11
CA THR A 95 -9.50 -16.38 -3.55
C THR A 95 -8.56 -15.21 -3.86
N LEU A 96 -8.06 -15.15 -5.08
CA LEU A 96 -7.27 -14.02 -5.56
C LEU A 96 -8.03 -12.70 -5.40
N GLY A 97 -9.32 -12.68 -5.75
CA GLY A 97 -10.16 -11.49 -5.60
C GLY A 97 -10.24 -11.02 -4.16
N GLU A 98 -10.45 -11.93 -3.20
CA GLU A 98 -10.47 -11.60 -1.77
C GLU A 98 -9.12 -11.08 -1.26
N ALA A 99 -8.02 -11.69 -1.70
CA ALA A 99 -6.67 -11.27 -1.30
C ALA A 99 -6.29 -9.90 -1.86
N LEU A 100 -6.68 -9.60 -3.10
CA LEU A 100 -6.48 -8.29 -3.72
C LEU A 100 -7.39 -7.25 -3.05
N MET A 101 -8.62 -7.60 -2.70
CA MET A 101 -9.57 -6.68 -2.05
C MET A 101 -9.32 -6.47 -0.55
N ALA A 102 -8.27 -7.06 0.02
CA ALA A 102 -7.87 -6.82 1.39
C ALA A 102 -7.63 -5.31 1.62
N PRO A 103 -8.34 -4.66 2.57
CA PRO A 103 -8.21 -3.23 2.80
C PRO A 103 -6.76 -2.83 3.12
N THR A 104 -6.34 -1.66 2.62
CA THR A 104 -5.04 -1.07 2.97
C THR A 104 -4.97 -0.79 4.47
N VAL A 105 -3.84 -1.11 5.09
CA VAL A 105 -3.64 -0.89 6.53
C VAL A 105 -3.51 0.61 6.80
N ILE A 106 -4.21 1.09 7.83
CA ILE A 106 -4.15 2.48 8.29
C ILE A 106 -3.15 2.57 9.46
N TYR A 107 -2.01 3.22 9.23
CA TYR A 107 -0.92 3.29 10.20
C TYR A 107 -0.97 4.50 11.15
N VAL A 108 -2.02 5.34 11.10
CA VAL A 108 -2.10 6.63 11.83
C VAL A 108 -1.86 6.48 13.34
N LYS A 109 -2.31 5.37 13.95
CA LYS A 109 -2.18 5.11 15.40
C LYS A 109 -0.85 4.46 15.79
N GLN A 110 -0.01 4.07 14.84
CA GLN A 110 1.29 3.46 15.13
C GLN A 110 2.22 4.53 15.71
N GLN A 111 2.60 4.38 16.98
CA GLN A 111 3.37 5.38 17.69
C GLN A 111 4.87 5.15 17.57
N GLY A 112 5.62 6.23 17.33
CA GLY A 112 7.07 6.24 17.38
C GLY A 112 7.64 7.63 17.07
N LYS A 113 8.75 8.00 17.70
CA LYS A 113 9.60 9.10 17.20
C LYS A 113 10.44 8.54 16.05
N CYS A 114 9.83 8.39 14.90
CA CYS A 114 10.51 7.90 13.70
C CYS A 114 10.22 8.81 12.52
N GLU A 115 11.16 8.82 11.58
CA GLU A 115 10.88 9.32 10.25
C GLU A 115 9.99 8.27 9.54
N GLY A 116 8.74 8.61 9.23
CA GLY A 116 7.74 7.69 8.70
C GLY A 116 7.48 7.92 7.21
N TYR A 117 7.49 6.83 6.42
CA TYR A 117 7.35 6.89 4.96
C TYR A 117 6.42 5.81 4.44
N HIS A 118 5.63 6.15 3.43
CA HIS A 118 4.62 5.26 2.88
C HIS A 118 5.09 4.65 1.56
N ILE A 119 5.06 3.32 1.47
CA ILE A 119 5.35 2.59 0.24
C ILE A 119 4.04 2.45 -0.55
N THR A 120 4.01 3.05 -1.75
CA THR A 120 2.83 3.06 -2.62
C THR A 120 3.21 2.63 -4.04
N GLY A 121 2.65 3.22 -5.09
CA GLY A 121 3.07 2.96 -6.47
C GLY A 121 4.57 3.18 -6.65
N GLY A 122 5.22 2.29 -7.41
CA GLY A 122 6.68 2.25 -7.56
C GLY A 122 7.43 1.52 -6.44
N GLY A 123 6.71 1.05 -5.41
CA GLY A 123 7.23 0.17 -4.38
C GLY A 123 8.43 0.71 -3.60
N LEU A 124 9.25 -0.19 -3.06
CA LEU A 124 10.42 0.14 -2.24
C LEU A 124 11.46 0.95 -3.03
N THR A 125 11.67 0.63 -4.31
CA THR A 125 12.73 1.23 -5.13
C THR A 125 12.48 2.69 -5.48
N ASP A 126 11.22 3.10 -5.61
CA ASP A 126 10.85 4.49 -5.90
C ASP A 126 10.55 5.29 -4.63
N ASN A 127 9.85 4.69 -3.66
CA ASN A 127 9.40 5.44 -2.47
C ASN A 127 10.53 5.69 -1.45
N ILE A 128 11.44 4.72 -1.25
CA ILE A 128 12.51 4.86 -0.26
C ILE A 128 13.49 5.98 -0.65
N PRO A 129 14.03 6.08 -1.88
CA PRO A 129 15.03 7.12 -2.17
C PRO A 129 14.51 8.57 -2.06
N ARG A 130 13.20 8.80 -2.23
CA ARG A 130 12.58 10.15 -2.20
C ARG A 130 12.77 10.89 -0.88
N VAL A 131 13.02 10.14 0.18
CA VAL A 131 13.05 10.68 1.54
C VAL A 131 14.46 10.79 2.09
N PHE A 132 15.45 10.18 1.41
CA PHE A 132 16.84 10.24 1.85
C PHE A 132 17.48 11.56 1.42
N PRO A 133 18.29 12.17 2.29
CA PRO A 133 19.17 13.26 1.89
C PRO A 133 20.10 12.84 0.75
N LYS A 134 20.45 13.79 -0.11
CA LYS A 134 21.35 13.55 -1.25
C LYS A 134 22.64 12.86 -0.80
N GLY A 135 23.01 11.79 -1.50
CA GLY A 135 24.23 11.01 -1.23
C GLY A 135 24.05 9.94 -0.14
N ARG A 136 22.81 9.70 0.32
CA ARG A 136 22.47 8.59 1.21
C ARG A 136 21.49 7.63 0.53
N GLY A 137 21.42 6.42 1.07
CA GLY A 137 20.47 5.40 0.67
C GLY A 137 20.31 4.37 1.79
N ALA A 138 19.38 3.44 1.60
CA ALA A 138 19.17 2.32 2.49
C ALA A 138 19.76 1.04 1.89
N VAL A 139 20.29 0.18 2.75
CA VAL A 139 20.54 -1.21 2.42
C VAL A 139 19.48 -2.05 3.12
N ILE A 140 18.61 -2.67 2.33
CA ILE A 140 17.57 -3.55 2.85
C ILE A 140 18.19 -4.94 2.95
N TYR A 141 18.56 -5.34 4.16
CA TYR A 141 19.22 -6.62 4.40
C TYR A 141 18.19 -7.75 4.58
N LYS A 142 18.41 -8.84 3.83
CA LYS A 142 17.74 -10.16 3.90
C LYS A 142 16.29 -10.20 3.42
N GLU A 143 16.04 -11.10 2.45
CA GLU A 143 14.71 -11.56 2.03
C GLU A 143 13.89 -12.12 3.20
N ASP A 144 14.54 -12.54 4.30
CA ASP A 144 13.91 -13.07 5.51
C ASP A 144 13.76 -12.05 6.65
N SER A 145 14.04 -10.76 6.42
CA SER A 145 13.93 -9.75 7.48
C SER A 145 12.49 -9.34 7.80
N TRP A 146 11.54 -9.68 6.92
CA TRP A 146 10.11 -9.60 7.17
C TRP A 146 9.39 -10.77 6.52
N GLU A 147 8.17 -11.03 6.98
CA GLU A 147 7.31 -12.02 6.35
C GLU A 147 6.66 -11.41 5.10
N VAL A 148 7.00 -11.96 3.92
CA VAL A 148 6.32 -11.60 2.67
C VAL A 148 4.91 -12.18 2.68
N PRO A 149 3.85 -11.35 2.52
CA PRO A 149 2.47 -11.84 2.47
C PRO A 149 2.26 -12.94 1.42
N THR A 150 1.43 -13.94 1.77
CA THR A 150 1.19 -15.13 0.93
C THR A 150 0.75 -14.79 -0.50
N VAL A 151 0.01 -13.71 -0.69
CA VAL A 151 -0.42 -13.24 -2.03
C VAL A 151 0.76 -12.97 -2.95
N PHE A 152 1.86 -12.37 -2.46
CA PHE A 152 3.04 -12.09 -3.29
C PHE A 152 3.84 -13.34 -3.61
N LYS A 153 3.97 -14.26 -2.65
CA LYS A 153 4.62 -15.57 -2.86
C LYS A 153 3.87 -16.36 -3.94
N TRP A 154 2.55 -16.37 -3.86
CA TRP A 154 1.70 -17.03 -4.85
C TRP A 154 1.79 -16.38 -6.24
N ILE A 155 1.73 -15.05 -6.31
CA ILE A 155 1.93 -14.30 -7.57
C ILE A 155 3.28 -14.68 -8.17
N GLN A 156 4.35 -14.69 -7.37
CA GLN A 156 5.68 -15.09 -7.84
C GLN A 156 5.68 -16.53 -8.40
N GLU A 157 5.04 -17.49 -7.74
CA GLU A 157 5.00 -18.88 -8.20
C GLU A 157 4.25 -19.04 -9.53
N VAL A 158 3.10 -18.36 -9.69
CA VAL A 158 2.28 -18.51 -10.89
C VAL A 158 2.82 -17.70 -12.07
N THR A 159 3.29 -16.47 -11.81
CA THR A 159 3.72 -15.53 -12.87
C THR A 159 5.21 -15.67 -13.20
N ARG A 160 5.99 -16.34 -12.34
CA ARG A 160 7.46 -16.37 -12.36
C ARG A 160 8.11 -14.99 -12.26
N ILE A 161 7.36 -13.97 -11.81
CA ILE A 161 7.89 -12.64 -11.53
C ILE A 161 8.71 -12.70 -10.24
N SER A 162 9.92 -12.14 -10.25
CA SER A 162 10.76 -12.08 -9.05
C SER A 162 10.19 -11.13 -8.00
N LEU A 163 10.42 -11.45 -6.72
CA LEU A 163 10.07 -10.54 -5.60
C LEU A 163 10.70 -9.15 -5.76
N VAL A 164 11.88 -9.05 -6.38
CA VAL A 164 12.53 -7.76 -6.67
C VAL A 164 11.67 -6.90 -7.60
N LEU A 165 11.08 -7.49 -8.64
CA LEU A 165 10.20 -6.74 -9.54
C LEU A 165 8.88 -6.39 -8.83
N LEU A 166 8.32 -7.31 -8.03
CA LEU A 166 7.12 -7.04 -7.23
C LEU A 166 7.34 -5.88 -6.26
N ALA A 167 8.50 -5.84 -5.59
CA ALA A 167 8.91 -4.77 -4.69
C ALA A 167 9.18 -3.43 -5.39
N GLY A 168 9.30 -3.41 -6.73
CA GLY A 168 9.40 -2.18 -7.52
C GLY A 168 8.05 -1.64 -8.01
N VAL A 169 6.94 -2.32 -7.70
CA VAL A 169 5.60 -1.96 -8.18
C VAL A 169 4.59 -1.88 -7.04
N SER A 170 4.78 -2.69 -6.01
CA SER A 170 3.93 -2.80 -4.82
C SER A 170 4.76 -2.61 -3.54
N ASN A 171 4.06 -2.51 -2.42
CA ASN A 171 4.65 -2.44 -1.08
C ASN A 171 5.48 -3.67 -0.70
#